data_AF-A0A7S3PKT8-F1
#
_entry.id   AF-A0A7S3PKT8-F1
#
_cell.length_a   1.000
_cell.length_b   1.000
_cell.length_c   1.000
_cell.angle_alpha   90.00
_cell.angle_beta   90.00
_cell.angle_gamma   90.00
#
_symmetry.space_group_name_H-M   'P 1'
#
loop_
_entity.id
_entity.type
_entity.pdbx_description
1 polymer ?
#
loop_
_entity_poly.entity_id
_entity_poly.type
_entity_poly.pdbx_seq_one_letter_code
_entity_poly.pdbx_strand_id
1 'polypeptide(L)'
;MFSSVIAEAPGLNHGLAVRGDFLYASSPSTVYRWSYVSGQRTKSNSPEVIIKNMNSLGCSDCGAPLGHSTRTLAFDELGRLYVSVGSEKNVDPDSYRSRIRRFNL
;
A
#
# COMPACT_ATOMS: atom_id res chain seq x y z
N MET A 1 15.43 -9.80 -22.53
CA MET A 1 15.13 -9.88 -21.08
C MET A 1 13.64 -10.10 -20.97
N PHE A 2 13.19 -11.21 -20.38
CA PHE A 2 11.75 -11.44 -20.17
C PHE A 2 11.36 -10.75 -18.86
N SER A 3 10.43 -9.79 -18.92
CA SER A 3 9.76 -9.26 -17.73
C SER A 3 8.47 -10.05 -17.49
N SER A 4 8.13 -10.24 -16.21
CA SER A 4 6.87 -10.86 -15.81
C SER A 4 6.13 -9.93 -14.86
N VAL A 5 4.85 -9.73 -15.11
CA VAL A 5 3.96 -9.02 -14.19
C VAL A 5 3.25 -10.08 -13.34
N ILE A 6 3.48 -10.04 -12.03
CA ILE A 6 2.89 -11.00 -11.09
C ILE A 6 1.68 -10.42 -10.34
N ALA A 7 1.60 -9.09 -10.23
CA ALA A 7 0.51 -8.37 -9.62
C ALA A 7 0.44 -6.97 -10.21
N GLU A 8 -0.78 -6.44 -10.35
CA GLU A 8 -1.02 -5.07 -10.79
C GLU A 8 -2.30 -4.52 -10.15
N ALA A 9 -2.28 -3.25 -9.84
CA ALA A 9 -3.45 -2.46 -9.47
C ALA A 9 -3.22 -1.00 -9.91
N PRO A 10 -4.28 -0.19 -10.03
CA PRO A 10 -4.15 1.23 -10.30
C PRO A 10 -3.28 1.94 -9.25
N GLY A 11 -2.37 2.79 -9.73
CA GLY A 11 -1.62 3.73 -8.88
C GLY A 11 -0.56 3.13 -7.95
N LEU A 12 -0.20 1.84 -8.09
CA LEU A 12 0.91 1.26 -7.33
C LEU A 12 2.20 2.04 -7.55
N ASN A 13 2.94 2.37 -6.47
CA ASN A 13 4.11 3.25 -6.59
C ASN A 13 5.34 2.88 -5.75
N HIS A 14 5.19 2.21 -4.60
CA HIS A 14 6.33 2.01 -3.68
C HIS A 14 6.16 0.84 -2.72
N GLY A 15 5.10 0.84 -1.90
CA GLY A 15 4.94 -0.15 -0.83
C GLY A 15 4.76 -1.55 -1.40
N LEU A 16 5.58 -2.49 -0.90
CA LEU A 16 5.58 -3.90 -1.26
C LEU A 16 5.94 -4.72 -0.02
N ALA A 17 5.18 -5.76 0.27
CA ALA A 17 5.51 -6.73 1.32
C ALA A 17 4.95 -8.11 0.97
N VAL A 18 5.66 -9.17 1.37
CA VAL A 18 5.16 -10.55 1.30
C VAL A 18 4.94 -11.04 2.72
N ARG A 19 3.77 -11.62 2.99
CA ARG A 19 3.49 -12.28 4.27
C ARG A 19 2.53 -13.44 4.08
N GLY A 20 2.94 -14.63 4.53
CA GLY A 20 2.20 -15.86 4.29
C GLY A 20 1.99 -16.07 2.79
N ASP A 21 0.78 -16.45 2.41
CA ASP A 21 0.41 -16.72 1.01
C ASP A 21 -0.05 -15.47 0.26
N PHE A 22 0.40 -14.28 0.69
CA PHE A 22 -0.04 -13.01 0.11
C PHE A 22 1.12 -12.06 -0.21
N LEU A 23 1.00 -11.44 -1.39
CA LEU A 23 1.73 -10.24 -1.77
C LEU A 23 0.85 -9.03 -1.48
N TYR A 24 1.42 -8.01 -0.84
CA TYR A 24 0.77 -6.75 -0.54
C TYR A 24 1.47 -5.64 -1.30
N ALA A 25 0.70 -4.74 -1.91
CA ALA A 25 1.25 -3.54 -2.54
C ALA A 25 0.32 -2.34 -2.34
N SER A 26 0.90 -1.14 -2.39
CA SER A 26 0.17 0.09 -2.08
C SER A 26 0.15 1.09 -3.22
N SER A 27 -1.01 1.73 -3.39
CA SER A 27 -1.15 3.03 -4.04
C SER A 27 -1.16 4.16 -2.98
N PRO A 28 -1.26 5.44 -3.36
CA PRO A 28 -1.37 6.54 -2.41
C PRO A 28 -2.60 6.48 -1.48
N SER A 29 -3.65 5.76 -1.88
CA SER A 29 -4.93 5.70 -1.18
C SER A 29 -5.31 4.31 -0.67
N THR A 30 -4.73 3.26 -1.26
CA THR A 30 -5.23 1.89 -1.13
C THR A 30 -4.09 0.90 -0.90
N VAL A 31 -4.29 -0.05 0.00
CA VAL A 31 -3.45 -1.26 0.08
C VAL A 31 -4.23 -2.42 -0.49
N TYR A 32 -3.61 -3.11 -1.43
CA TYR A 32 -4.13 -4.29 -2.10
C TYR A 32 -3.38 -5.53 -1.62
N ARG A 33 -4.01 -6.69 -1.72
CA ARG A 33 -3.33 -7.98 -1.63
C ARG A 33 -3.74 -8.93 -2.75
N TRP A 34 -2.84 -9.85 -3.05
CA TRP A 34 -3.04 -10.96 -3.97
C TRP A 34 -2.58 -12.24 -3.32
N SER A 35 -3.26 -13.35 -3.59
CA SER A 35 -2.66 -14.66 -3.35
C SER A 35 -1.33 -14.76 -4.09
N TYR A 36 -0.32 -15.28 -3.41
CA TYR A 36 1.05 -15.34 -3.88
C TYR A 36 1.72 -16.61 -3.39
N VAL A 37 2.39 -17.29 -4.31
CA VAL A 37 3.29 -18.41 -4.01
C VAL A 37 4.73 -17.96 -4.25
N SER A 38 5.64 -18.29 -3.35
CA SER A 38 7.06 -17.94 -3.51
C SER A 38 7.61 -18.44 -4.85
N GLY A 39 8.25 -17.54 -5.59
CA GLY A 39 8.78 -17.84 -6.93
C GLY A 39 7.77 -17.77 -8.08
N GLN A 40 6.50 -17.43 -7.80
CA GLN A 40 5.50 -17.19 -8.83
C GLN A 40 5.98 -16.14 -9.84
N ARG A 41 5.85 -16.47 -11.13
CA ARG A 41 6.18 -15.59 -12.28
C ARG A 41 4.99 -15.33 -13.20
N THR A 42 3.82 -15.87 -12.85
CA THR A 42 2.57 -15.61 -13.54
C THR A 42 1.77 -14.57 -12.78
N LYS A 43 0.91 -13.84 -13.48
CA LYS A 43 0.03 -12.85 -12.89
C LYS A 43 -0.99 -13.51 -11.97
N SER A 44 -1.16 -12.97 -10.76
CA SER A 44 -2.24 -13.36 -9.84
C SER A 44 -3.61 -12.93 -10.37
N ASN A 45 -4.67 -13.47 -9.77
CA ASN A 45 -6.06 -13.05 -9.98
C ASN A 45 -6.28 -11.58 -9.58
N SER A 46 -7.52 -11.09 -9.67
CA SER A 46 -7.89 -9.74 -9.23
C SER A 46 -7.48 -9.47 -7.76
N PRO A 47 -6.98 -8.25 -7.45
CA PRO A 47 -6.62 -7.88 -6.08
C PRO A 47 -7.82 -7.84 -5.14
N GLU A 48 -7.56 -8.12 -3.87
CA GLU A 48 -8.43 -7.74 -2.75
C GLU A 48 -7.98 -6.39 -2.17
N VAL A 49 -8.93 -5.49 -1.89
CA VAL A 49 -8.67 -4.23 -1.20
C VAL A 49 -8.75 -4.44 0.30
N ILE A 50 -7.65 -4.19 1.02
CA ILE A 50 -7.60 -4.40 2.48
C ILE A 50 -7.60 -3.10 3.29
N ILE A 51 -7.09 -2.00 2.72
CA ILE A 51 -7.10 -0.67 3.34
C ILE A 51 -7.44 0.35 2.26
N LYS A 52 -8.29 1.32 2.59
CA LYS A 52 -8.69 2.44 1.71
C LYS A 52 -8.64 3.78 2.44
N ASN A 53 -8.83 4.87 1.70
CA ASN A 53 -9.02 6.23 2.21
C ASN A 53 -7.85 6.74 3.07
N MET A 54 -6.61 6.40 2.74
CA MET A 54 -5.45 6.78 3.57
C MET A 54 -5.09 8.28 3.55
N ASN A 55 -5.72 9.09 2.68
CA ASN A 55 -5.39 10.50 2.45
C ASN A 55 -6.39 11.54 3.00
N SER A 56 -7.43 11.14 3.76
CA SER A 56 -8.54 11.97 4.34
C SER A 56 -9.37 12.81 3.38
N LEU A 57 -8.87 13.19 2.21
CA LEU A 57 -9.52 14.12 1.28
C LEU A 57 -10.68 13.52 0.47
N GLY A 58 -11.11 12.30 0.77
CA GLY A 58 -12.25 11.65 0.10
C GLY A 58 -12.06 11.34 -1.40
N CYS A 59 -11.00 11.84 -2.03
CA CYS A 59 -10.63 11.47 -3.38
C CYS A 59 -9.79 10.20 -3.37
N SER A 60 -10.25 9.21 -4.13
CA SER A 60 -9.69 7.87 -4.24
C SER A 60 -8.27 7.82 -4.80
N ASP A 61 -7.72 8.93 -5.32
CA ASP A 61 -6.43 8.90 -6.02
C ASP A 61 -5.49 10.09 -5.77
N CYS A 62 -5.85 11.09 -4.94
CA CYS A 62 -4.97 12.26 -4.82
C CYS A 62 -3.70 11.99 -4.01
N GLY A 63 -3.69 10.95 -3.15
CA GLY A 63 -2.59 10.78 -2.21
C GLY A 63 -2.35 12.06 -1.40
N ALA A 64 -1.07 12.41 -1.22
CA ALA A 64 -0.63 13.77 -0.93
C ALA A 64 -0.18 14.37 -2.28
N PRO A 65 -1.07 14.99 -3.07
CA PRO A 65 -0.78 15.32 -4.47
C PRO A 65 0.35 16.36 -4.61
N LEU A 66 0.59 17.12 -3.55
CA LEU A 66 1.68 18.09 -3.40
C LEU A 66 2.74 17.61 -2.39
N GLY A 67 2.75 16.32 -2.05
CA GLY A 67 3.60 15.78 -0.98
C GLY A 67 3.88 14.30 -1.11
N HIS A 68 3.90 13.59 0.03
CA HIS A 68 4.41 12.23 0.11
C HIS A 68 3.34 11.19 -0.24
N SER A 69 3.36 10.68 -1.47
CA SER A 69 2.34 9.76 -2.00
C SER A 69 2.66 8.27 -1.80
N THR A 70 3.81 7.91 -1.26
CA THR A 70 4.21 6.51 -1.00
C THR A 70 3.61 5.98 0.30
N ARG A 71 3.36 4.67 0.38
CA ARG A 71 2.80 3.99 1.56
C ARG A 71 3.60 2.74 1.90
N THR A 72 4.76 2.92 2.50
CA THR A 72 5.61 1.80 2.94
C THR A 72 4.83 0.85 3.84
N LEU A 73 4.99 -0.45 3.60
CA LEU A 73 4.30 -1.53 4.31
C LEU A 73 5.32 -2.31 5.13
N ALA A 74 4.99 -2.61 6.39
CA ALA A 74 5.77 -3.51 7.23
C ALA A 74 4.83 -4.36 8.08
N PHE A 75 5.20 -5.61 8.32
CA PHE A 75 4.49 -6.47 9.25
C PHE A 75 5.37 -6.74 10.46
N ASP A 76 4.76 -6.83 11.64
CA ASP A 76 5.44 -7.39 12.82
C ASP A 76 5.24 -8.90 12.93
N GLU A 77 5.86 -9.53 13.92
CA GLU A 77 5.79 -10.97 14.14
C GLU A 77 4.36 -11.45 14.40
N LEU A 78 3.52 -10.62 15.03
CA LEU A 78 2.12 -10.92 15.35
C LEU A 78 1.18 -10.76 14.15
N GLY A 79 1.66 -10.28 13.00
CA GLY A 79 0.88 -10.14 11.78
C GLY A 79 0.13 -8.83 11.65
N ARG A 80 0.45 -7.84 12.47
CA ARG A 80 -0.15 -6.51 12.37
C ARG A 80 0.55 -5.75 11.24
N LEU A 81 -0.24 -5.14 10.37
CA LEU A 81 0.26 -4.33 9.25
C LEU A 81 0.48 -2.89 9.71
N TYR A 82 1.68 -2.36 9.45
CA TYR A 82 2.04 -0.97 9.63
C TYR A 82 2.13 -0.30 8.26
N VAL A 83 1.45 0.83 8.12
CA VAL A 83 1.45 1.63 6.89
C VAL A 83 1.96 3.02 7.20
N SER A 84 3.03 3.45 6.53
CA SER A 84 3.49 4.83 6.58
C SER A 84 2.58 5.73 5.77
N VAL A 85 2.12 6.83 6.36
CA VAL A 85 1.38 7.89 5.67
C VAL A 85 2.14 9.19 5.85
N GLY A 86 2.85 9.61 4.79
CA GLY A 86 3.60 10.87 4.79
C GLY A 86 2.70 12.10 4.72
N SER A 87 3.29 13.27 4.97
CA SER A 87 2.61 14.58 4.97
C SER A 87 2.07 14.97 3.59
N GLU A 88 1.04 15.82 3.57
CA GLU A 88 0.50 16.40 2.33
C GLU A 88 1.46 17.39 1.65
N LYS A 89 2.31 18.05 2.43
CA LYS A 89 3.26 19.10 2.00
C LYS A 89 4.34 19.28 3.06
N ASN A 90 5.17 20.32 2.90
CA ASN A 90 6.26 20.64 3.83
C ASN A 90 5.78 20.87 5.28
N VAL A 91 4.66 21.58 5.47
CA VAL A 91 4.02 21.78 6.78
C VAL A 91 2.58 21.27 6.70
N ASP A 92 2.30 20.17 7.40
CA ASP A 92 0.96 19.58 7.45
C ASP A 92 0.30 19.95 8.78
N PRO A 93 -0.72 20.82 8.78
CA PRO A 93 -1.40 21.24 10.01
C PRO A 93 -2.30 20.13 10.60
N ASP A 94 -2.58 19.07 9.84
CA ASP A 94 -3.43 17.96 10.26
C ASP A 94 -2.60 16.68 10.51
N SER A 95 -2.71 16.15 11.72
CA SER A 95 -2.06 14.88 12.12
C SER A 95 -2.79 13.63 11.60
N TYR A 96 -3.82 13.78 10.76
CA TYR A 96 -4.35 12.66 9.99
C TYR A 96 -3.26 12.01 9.11
N ARG A 97 -2.27 12.77 8.65
CA ARG A 97 -1.07 12.28 7.96
C ARG A 97 0.15 12.38 8.87
N SER A 98 1.34 12.20 8.30
CA SER A 98 2.63 12.25 9.03
C SER A 98 2.70 11.23 10.17
N ARG A 99 2.17 10.02 9.94
CA ARG A 99 2.09 8.96 10.95
C ARG A 99 2.24 7.59 10.35
N ILE A 100 2.66 6.64 11.19
CA ILE A 100 2.55 5.22 10.92
C ILE A 100 1.26 4.72 11.56
N ARG A 101 0.42 4.05 10.79
CA ARG A 101 -0.85 3.48 11.26
C ARG A 101 -0.73 1.96 11.33
N ARG A 102 -1.26 1.36 12.39
CA ARG A 102 -1.29 -0.09 12.60
C ARG A 102 -2.69 -0.64 12.35
N PHE A 103 -2.77 -1.76 11.65
CA PHE A 103 -4.00 -2.48 11.33
C PHE A 103 -3.89 -3.94 11.78
N ASN A 104 -5.01 -4.48 12.26
CA ASN A 104 -5.18 -5.92 12.45
C ASN A 104 -5.93 -6.42 11.20
N LEU A 105 -5.30 -7.31 10.44
CA LEU A 105 -5.86 -7.88 9.21
C LEU A 105 -6.48 -9.25 9.46
#